data_AF-A0A072TXW4-F1
#
_entry.id   AF-A0A072TXW4-F1
#
_cell.length_a   1.000
_cell.length_b   1.000
_cell.length_c   1.000
_cell.angle_alpha   90.00
_cell.angle_beta   90.00
_cell.angle_gamma   90.00
#
_symmetry.space_group_name_H-M   'P 1'
#
loop_
_entity.id
_entity.type
_entity.pdbx_description
1 polymer ?
#
loop_
_entity_poly.entity_id
_entity_poly.type
_entity_poly.pdbx_seq_one_letter_code
_entity_poly.pdbx_strand_id
1 'polypeptide(L)'
;MDIISQLQEQVNLIANLALNTVGTLQRDAPPNRLSPNYPEPPPHPTEDGANFSEEPKLMGASLVKAAKQFDLLVASLPISETGEEAQLKRIAELQRKN
;
A
#
# COMPACT_ATOMS: atom_id res chain seq x y z
N MET A 1 -15.88 8.57 -8.66
CA MET A 1 -14.86 9.15 -7.77
C MET A 1 -13.75 9.71 -8.64
N ASP A 2 -13.26 10.92 -8.38
CA ASP A 2 -12.20 11.51 -9.20
C ASP A 2 -10.84 10.84 -8.92
N ILE A 3 -9.88 11.08 -9.81
CA ILE A 3 -8.55 10.45 -9.77
C ILE A 3 -7.71 10.89 -8.55
N ILE A 4 -7.91 12.11 -8.05
CA ILE A 4 -7.20 12.63 -6.89
C ILE A 4 -7.72 11.95 -5.63
N SER A 5 -9.04 11.80 -5.49
CA SER A 5 -9.64 11.01 -4.40
C SER A 5 -9.19 9.55 -4.43
N GLN A 6 -9.11 8.92 -5.61
CA GLN A 6 -8.59 7.55 -5.75
C GLN A 6 -7.12 7.44 -5.30
N LEU A 7 -6.28 8.42 -5.64
CA LEU A 7 -4.89 8.46 -5.17
C LEU A 7 -4.80 8.57 -3.65
N GLN A 8 -5.65 9.40 -3.02
CA GLN A 8 -5.69 9.54 -1.55
C GLN A 8 -6.10 8.22 -0.89
N GLU A 9 -7.13 7.56 -1.39
CA GLU A 9 -7.57 6.26 -0.88
C GLU A 9 -6.47 5.19 -1.04
N GLN A 10 -5.77 5.19 -2.19
CA GLN A 10 -4.70 4.23 -2.43
C GLN A 10 -3.51 4.45 -1.49
N VAL A 11 -3.15 5.70 -1.20
CA VAL A 11 -2.11 6.01 -0.20
C VAL A 11 -2.53 5.56 1.19
N ASN A 12 -3.78 5.80 1.58
CA ASN A 12 -4.32 5.32 2.86
C ASN A 12 -4.29 3.79 2.95
N LEU A 13 -4.61 3.09 1.85
CA LEU A 13 -4.53 1.64 1.78
C LEU A 13 -3.08 1.15 1.95
N ILE A 14 -2.11 1.76 1.26
CA ILE A 14 -0.69 1.41 1.40
C ILE A 14 -0.23 1.59 2.85
N ALA A 15 -0.59 2.70 3.49
CA ALA A 15 -0.24 2.97 4.89
C ALA A 15 -0.83 1.92 5.84
N ASN A 16 -2.13 1.60 5.68
CA ASN A 16 -2.79 0.56 6.47
C ASN A 16 -2.15 -0.81 6.26
N LEU A 17 -1.87 -1.19 5.01
CA LEU A 17 -1.20 -2.47 4.71
C LEU A 17 0.19 -2.53 5.35
N ALA A 18 0.98 -1.47 5.26
CA ALA A 18 2.32 -1.43 5.84
C ALA A 18 2.28 -1.58 7.37
N LEU A 19 1.43 -0.81 8.06
CA LEU A 19 1.31 -0.85 9.52
C LEU A 19 0.80 -2.20 10.01
N ASN A 20 -0.24 -2.74 9.37
CA ASN A 20 -0.79 -4.04 9.74
C ASN A 20 0.20 -5.17 9.45
N THR A 21 0.93 -5.12 8.32
CA THR A 21 1.96 -6.12 8.01
C THR A 21 3.03 -6.16 9.08
N VAL A 22 3.59 -4.99 9.44
CA VAL A 22 4.63 -4.94 10.48
C VAL A 22 4.08 -5.36 11.83
N GLY A 23 2.89 -4.86 12.21
CA GLY A 23 2.27 -5.17 13.50
C GLY A 23 1.97 -6.65 13.67
N THR A 24 1.36 -7.29 12.68
CA THR A 24 1.07 -8.73 12.68
C THR A 24 2.35 -9.55 12.74
N LEU A 25 3.33 -9.24 11.89
CA LEU A 25 4.61 -9.97 11.89
C LEU A 25 5.36 -9.84 13.21
N GLN A 26 5.30 -8.69 13.88
CA GLN A 26 5.91 -8.50 15.20
C GLN A 26 5.16 -9.26 16.30
N ARG A 27 3.82 -9.22 16.27
CA ARG A 27 2.97 -9.91 17.23
C ARG A 27 3.15 -11.43 17.17
N ASP A 28 3.25 -11.96 15.96
CA ASP A 28 3.21 -13.41 15.71
C ASP A 28 4.61 -14.03 15.50
N ALA A 29 5.68 -13.22 15.60
CA ALA A 29 7.05 -13.69 15.43
C ALA A 29 7.42 -14.77 16.44
N PRO A 30 7.84 -15.98 15.98
CA PRO A 30 8.33 -17.00 16.89
C PRO A 30 9.67 -16.57 17.51
N PRO A 31 9.99 -17.04 18.73
CA PRO A 31 11.29 -16.76 19.35
C PRO A 31 12.43 -17.30 18.49
N ASN A 32 13.46 -16.48 18.28
CA ASN A 32 14.64 -16.92 17.55
C ASN A 32 15.54 -17.80 18.43
N ARG A 33 16.06 -18.91 17.91
CA ARG A 33 16.99 -19.79 18.65
C ARG A 33 18.41 -19.24 18.51
N LEU A 34 18.96 -18.72 19.61
CA LEU A 34 20.33 -18.18 19.65
C LEU A 34 21.41 -19.28 19.71
N SER A 35 21.03 -20.50 20.09
CA SER A 35 21.92 -21.66 20.07
C SER A 35 21.12 -22.97 19.92
N PRO A 36 21.75 -24.07 19.48
CA PRO A 36 21.09 -25.37 19.37
C PRO A 36 20.59 -25.93 20.70
N ASN A 37 21.23 -25.55 21.82
CA ASN A 37 20.91 -26.05 23.16
C ASN A 37 19.88 -25.18 23.91
N TYR A 38 19.25 -24.22 23.22
CA TYR A 38 18.25 -23.37 23.86
C TYR A 38 16.96 -24.17 24.11
N PRO A 39 16.39 -24.11 25.34
CA PRO A 39 15.12 -24.75 25.66
C PRO A 39 14.03 -24.35 24.67
N GLU A 40 13.11 -25.27 24.35
CA GLU A 40 11.98 -24.90 23.51
C GLU A 40 11.11 -23.86 24.24
N PRO A 41 10.79 -22.73 23.59
CA PRO A 41 9.84 -21.79 24.15
C PRO A 41 8.44 -22.43 24.20
N PRO A 42 7.59 -21.99 25.14
CA PRO A 42 6.20 -22.44 25.17
C PRO A 42 5.52 -22.13 23.83
N PRO A 43 4.59 -23.00 23.38
CA PRO A 43 3.91 -22.83 22.10
C PRO A 43 3.25 -21.45 22.04
N HIS A 44 3.59 -20.69 21.01
CA HIS A 44 2.99 -19.38 20.78
C HIS A 44 1.52 -19.58 20.38
N PRO A 45 0.56 -18.89 21.00
CA PRO A 45 -0.82 -18.94 20.58
C PRO A 45 -0.94 -18.18 19.26
N THR A 46 -0.74 -18.85 18.12
CA THR A 46 -1.19 -18.34 16.84
C THR A 46 -2.70 -18.51 16.80
N GLU A 47 -3.44 -17.40 16.74
CA GLU A 47 -4.92 -17.40 16.81
C GLU A 47 -5.58 -18.30 15.73
N ASP A 48 -4.89 -18.62 14.63
CA ASP A 48 -5.49 -19.34 13.49
C ASP A 48 -4.71 -20.57 12.98
N GLY A 49 -3.64 -21.01 13.64
CA GLY A 49 -2.80 -22.12 13.15
C GLY A 49 -2.19 -21.86 11.76
N ALA A 50 -2.19 -20.60 11.31
CA ALA A 50 -1.60 -20.17 10.06
C ALA A 50 -0.08 -20.37 10.10
N ASN A 51 0.47 -20.84 8.98
CA ASN A 51 1.92 -21.01 8.84
C ASN A 51 2.57 -19.61 8.73
N PHE A 52 3.11 -19.10 9.85
CA PHE A 52 3.83 -17.83 9.91
C PHE A 52 4.90 -17.69 8.81
N SER A 53 5.45 -18.79 8.29
CA SER A 53 6.44 -18.73 7.21
C SER A 53 5.89 -18.22 5.86
N GLU A 54 4.59 -18.33 5.61
CA GLU A 54 3.96 -17.87 4.35
C GLU A 54 3.37 -16.46 4.45
N GLU A 55 3.03 -16.03 5.67
CA GLU A 55 2.36 -14.76 5.95
C GLU A 55 3.15 -13.52 5.49
N PRO A 56 4.47 -13.38 5.75
CA PRO A 56 5.26 -12.26 5.23
C PRO A 56 5.19 -12.13 3.71
N LYS A 57 5.15 -13.26 3.00
CA LYS A 57 5.13 -13.28 1.53
C LYS A 57 3.78 -12.81 1.00
N LEU A 58 2.67 -13.27 1.59
CA LEU A 58 1.32 -12.87 1.20
C LEU A 58 1.06 -11.39 1.50
N MET A 59 1.46 -10.93 2.69
CA MET A 59 1.33 -9.53 3.09
C MET A 59 2.21 -8.62 2.21
N GLY A 60 3.46 -9.02 1.97
CA GLY A 60 4.37 -8.30 1.06
C GLY A 60 3.82 -8.21 -0.37
N ALA A 61 3.22 -9.29 -0.89
CA ALA A 61 2.58 -9.27 -2.21
C ALA A 61 1.42 -8.27 -2.28
N SER A 62 0.62 -8.17 -1.22
CA SER A 62 -0.48 -7.20 -1.11
C SER A 62 0.03 -5.77 -1.14
N LEU A 63 1.11 -5.47 -0.41
CA LEU A 63 1.75 -4.16 -0.41
C LEU A 63 2.29 -3.79 -1.80
N VAL A 64 3.00 -4.72 -2.47
CA VAL A 64 3.52 -4.50 -3.83
C VAL A 64 2.40 -4.27 -4.83
N LYS A 65 1.29 -5.02 -4.72
CA LYS A 65 0.12 -4.83 -5.58
C LYS A 65 -0.47 -3.43 -5.38
N ALA A 66 -0.61 -2.98 -4.13
CA ALA A 66 -1.12 -1.65 -3.84
C ALA A 66 -0.20 -0.54 -4.38
N ALA A 67 1.13 -0.71 -4.27
CA ALA A 67 2.09 0.23 -4.86
C ALA A 67 1.96 0.32 -6.40
N LYS A 68 1.83 -0.82 -7.08
CA LYS A 68 1.62 -0.83 -8.55
C LYS A 68 0.32 -0.15 -8.97
N GLN A 69 -0.75 -0.31 -8.19
CA GLN A 69 -2.01 0.39 -8.44
C GLN A 69 -1.85 1.90 -8.29
N PHE A 70 -1.08 2.36 -7.29
CA PHE A 70 -0.73 3.77 -7.15
C PHE A 70 0.01 4.30 -8.38
N ASP A 71 1.02 3.58 -8.88
CA ASP A 71 1.74 3.97 -10.10
C ASP A 71 0.83 4.10 -11.32
N LEU A 72 -0.14 3.18 -11.48
CA LEU A 72 -1.14 3.25 -12.55
C LEU A 72 -2.06 4.47 -12.41
N LEU A 73 -2.44 4.83 -11.17
CA LEU A 73 -3.23 6.03 -10.91
C LEU A 73 -2.43 7.30 -11.20
N VAL A 74 -1.15 7.35 -10.83
CA VAL A 74 -0.25 8.48 -11.17
C VAL A 74 -0.10 8.61 -12.68
N ALA A 75 0.09 7.49 -13.40
CA ALA A 75 0.24 7.49 -14.86
C ALA A 75 -1.05 7.91 -15.60
N SER A 76 -2.21 7.82 -14.97
CA SER A 76 -3.49 8.25 -15.54
C SER A 76 -3.86 9.71 -15.20
N LEU A 77 -3.04 10.41 -14.42
CA LEU A 77 -3.24 11.83 -14.17
C LEU A 77 -3.26 12.59 -15.50
N PRO A 78 -4.24 13.48 -15.71
CA PRO A 78 -4.25 14.34 -16.88
C PRO A 78 -3.08 15.32 -16.76
N ILE A 79 -1.96 14.98 -17.41
CA ILE A 79 -0.77 15.83 -17.45
C ILE A 79 -1.19 17.12 -18.11
N SER A 80 -1.19 18.23 -17.36
CA SER A 80 -1.24 19.55 -17.98
C SER A 80 0.13 19.77 -18.61
N GLU A 81 0.33 19.33 -19.86
CA GLU A 81 1.53 19.65 -20.63
C GLU A 81 1.78 21.15 -20.68
N THR A 82 0.73 21.92 -20.45
CA THR A 82 0.72 23.36 -20.35
C THR A 82 0.30 23.74 -18.93
N GLY A 83 1.12 24.52 -18.21
CA GLY A 83 0.84 24.93 -16.82
C GLY A 83 -0.48 25.70 -16.64
N GLU A 84 -0.76 26.14 -15.41
CA GLU A 84 -2.04 26.73 -14.99
C GLU A 84 -2.58 27.80 -15.97
N GLU A 85 -1.75 28.74 -16.41
CA GLU A 85 -2.16 29.82 -17.31
C GLU A 85 -2.74 29.31 -18.64
N ALA A 86 -2.16 28.25 -19.20
CA ALA A 86 -2.62 27.68 -20.45
C ALA A 86 -3.89 26.85 -20.27
N GLN A 87 -4.06 26.21 -19.11
CA GLN A 87 -5.35 25.60 -18.74
C GLN A 87 -6.44 26.68 -18.62
N LEU A 88 -6.16 27.79 -17.95
CA LEU A 88 -7.09 28.92 -17.83
C LEU A 88 -7.47 29.51 -19.19
N LYS A 89 -6.49 29.70 -20.08
CA LYS A 89 -6.75 30.16 -21.47
C LYS A 89 -7.65 29.18 -22.22
N ARG A 90 -7.39 27.87 -22.10
CA ARG A 90 -8.20 26.83 -22.75
C ARG A 90 -9.63 26.80 -22.21
N ILE A 91 -9.83 27.01 -20.91
CA ILE A 91 -11.17 27.14 -20.30
C ILE A 91 -11.90 28.35 -20.89
N ALA A 92 -11.25 29.52 -20.97
CA ALA A 92 -11.88 30.73 -21.53
C ALA A 92 -12.25 30.58 -23.02
N GLU A 93 -11.44 29.87 -23.81
CA GLU A 93 -11.77 29.55 -25.20
C GLU A 93 -12.96 28.59 -25.31
N LEU A 94 -13.04 27.57 -24.45
CA LEU A 94 -14.17 26.64 -24.42
C LEU A 94 -15.46 27.34 -23.99
N GLN A 95 -15.39 28.25 -23.01
CA GLN A 95 -16.52 29.07 -22.58
C GLN A 95 -17.06 30.00 -23.68
N ARG A 96 -16.20 30.47 -24.60
CA ARG A 96 -16.62 31.27 -25.76
C ARG A 96 -17.25 30.45 -26.89
N LYS A 97 -17.05 29.13 -26.91
CA LYS A 97 -17.54 28.22 -27.96
C LYS A 97 -18.88 27.55 -27.62
N ASN A 98 -19.28 27.60 -26.34
CA ASN A 98 -20.60 27.18 -25.86
C ASN A 98 -21.52 28.39 -25.75
#